data_AF-A0A2K8UJH9-F1
#
_entry.id   AF-A0A2K8UJH9-F1
#
_cell.length_a   1.000
_cell.length_b   1.000
_cell.length_c   1.000
_cell.angle_alpha   90.00
_cell.angle_beta   90.00
_cell.angle_gamma   90.00
#
_symmetry.space_group_name_H-M   'P 1'
#
loop_
_entity.id
_entity.type
_entity.pdbx_description
1 polymer ?
#
loop_
_entity_poly.entity_id
_entity_poly.type
_entity_poly.pdbx_seq_one_letter_code
_entity_poly.pdbx_strand_id
1 'polypeptide(L)'
;MAQRRRTREQWRELVEGWPRSGLTQQAYCERHGVAPGSLQRWREVFRQARARGHDQTAEAVRLVPVQWVDALPTVVTPLILVLADGQRLEIAPDFDTATLKRVLTVLQEAA
;
A
#
# COMPACT_ATOMS: atom_id res chain seq x y z
N MET A 1 -43.86 -22.57 -3.91
CA MET A 1 -42.89 -23.01 -2.88
C MET A 1 -42.58 -21.82 -1.98
N ALA A 2 -42.98 -21.87 -0.71
CA ALA A 2 -42.73 -20.78 0.24
C ALA A 2 -41.21 -20.62 0.45
N GLN A 3 -40.61 -19.58 -0.13
CA GLN A 3 -39.19 -19.30 0.03
C GLN A 3 -38.93 -19.03 1.52
N ARG A 4 -38.33 -20.01 2.20
CA ARG A 4 -37.93 -19.93 3.59
C ARG A 4 -37.12 -18.63 3.76
N ARG A 5 -37.68 -17.65 4.48
CA ARG A 5 -37.05 -16.33 4.64
C ARG A 5 -35.71 -16.55 5.32
N ARG A 6 -34.62 -16.22 4.63
CA ARG A 6 -33.26 -16.28 5.20
C ARG A 6 -33.18 -15.35 6.42
N THR A 7 -32.58 -15.82 7.50
CA THR A 7 -32.39 -15.02 8.72
C THR A 7 -31.33 -13.94 8.47
N ARG A 8 -31.26 -12.97 9.39
CA ARG A 8 -30.27 -11.88 9.33
C ARG A 8 -28.84 -12.42 9.38
N GLU A 9 -28.61 -13.47 10.14
CA GLU A 9 -27.30 -14.13 10.31
C GLU A 9 -26.87 -14.81 9.00
N GLN A 10 -27.79 -15.52 8.34
CA GLN A 10 -27.53 -16.14 7.03
C GLN A 10 -27.19 -15.09 5.96
N TRP A 11 -27.84 -13.92 6.01
CA TRP A 11 -27.48 -12.81 5.13
C TRP A 11 -26.12 -12.20 5.46
N ARG A 12 -25.73 -12.17 6.74
CA ARG A 12 -24.40 -11.71 7.16
C ARG A 12 -23.32 -12.62 6.60
N GLU A 13 -23.47 -13.93 6.74
CA GLU A 13 -22.52 -14.92 6.19
C GLU A 13 -22.36 -14.78 4.67
N LEU A 14 -23.46 -14.57 3.94
CA LEU A 14 -23.41 -14.34 2.49
C LEU A 14 -22.72 -13.03 2.11
N VAL A 15 -22.97 -11.96 2.86
CA VAL A 15 -22.35 -10.65 2.59
C VAL A 15 -20.86 -10.68 2.90
N GLU A 16 -20.44 -11.32 3.98
CA GLU A 16 -19.03 -11.46 4.39
C GLU A 16 -18.28 -12.54 3.58
N GLY A 17 -19.00 -13.53 3.05
CA GLY A 17 -18.45 -14.58 2.20
C GLY A 17 -18.14 -14.13 0.77
N TRP A 18 -18.86 -13.12 0.25
CA TRP A 18 -18.67 -12.67 -1.14
C TRP A 18 -17.25 -12.16 -1.43
N PRO A 19 -16.65 -11.24 -0.65
CA PRO A 19 -15.28 -10.77 -0.93
C PRO A 19 -14.24 -11.89 -0.90
N ARG A 20 -14.41 -12.87 0.00
CA ARG A 20 -13.50 -14.03 0.13
C ARG A 20 -13.63 -15.01 -1.03
N SER A 21 -14.76 -15.01 -1.74
CA SER A 21 -14.98 -15.91 -2.87
C SER A 21 -14.16 -15.55 -4.11
N GLY A 22 -13.72 -14.29 -4.25
CA GLY A 22 -13.06 -13.79 -5.45
C GLY A 22 -13.97 -13.77 -6.69
N LEU A 23 -15.27 -14.05 -6.54
CA LEU A 23 -16.23 -14.12 -7.64
C LEU A 23 -16.87 -12.75 -7.90
N THR A 24 -17.31 -12.54 -9.14
CA THR A 24 -18.22 -11.45 -9.46
C THR A 24 -19.52 -11.59 -8.66
N GLN A 25 -20.20 -10.48 -8.41
CA GLN A 25 -21.46 -10.47 -7.67
C GLN A 25 -22.49 -11.43 -8.29
N GLN A 26 -22.58 -11.44 -9.61
CA GLN A 26 -23.50 -12.29 -10.35
C GLN A 26 -23.20 -13.78 -10.14
N ALA A 27 -21.96 -14.22 -10.36
CA ALA A 27 -21.56 -15.61 -10.19
C ALA A 27 -21.72 -16.09 -8.72
N TYR A 28 -21.46 -15.21 -7.76
CA TYR A 28 -21.70 -15.49 -6.35
C TYR A 28 -23.20 -15.64 -6.05
N CYS A 29 -24.03 -14.75 -6.58
CA CYS A 29 -25.48 -14.78 -6.38
C CYS A 29 -26.12 -16.04 -7.00
N GLU A 30 -25.69 -16.42 -8.20
CA GLU A 30 -26.11 -17.65 -8.88
C GLU A 30 -25.74 -18.89 -8.06
N ARG A 31 -24.49 -18.99 -7.60
CA ARG A 31 -24.02 -20.11 -6.76
C ARG A 31 -24.80 -20.26 -5.46
N HIS A 32 -25.17 -19.15 -4.83
CA HIS A 32 -25.85 -19.14 -3.53
C HIS A 32 -27.38 -19.05 -3.63
N GLY A 33 -27.95 -19.06 -4.85
CA GLY A 33 -29.39 -19.00 -5.09
C GLY A 33 -30.02 -17.75 -4.47
N VAL A 34 -29.41 -16.59 -4.69
CA VAL A 34 -29.89 -15.28 -4.21
C VAL A 34 -29.95 -14.29 -5.37
N ALA A 35 -30.89 -13.34 -5.30
CA ALA A 35 -30.93 -12.25 -6.27
C ALA A 35 -29.82 -11.21 -5.97
N PRO A 36 -29.11 -10.68 -6.98
CA PRO A 36 -28.09 -9.65 -6.80
C PRO A 36 -28.58 -8.42 -6.03
N GLY A 37 -29.81 -7.98 -6.30
CA GLY A 37 -30.44 -6.85 -5.59
C GLY A 37 -30.69 -7.14 -4.10
N SER A 38 -30.95 -8.39 -3.73
CA SER A 38 -31.08 -8.75 -2.31
C SER A 38 -29.73 -8.70 -1.61
N LEU A 39 -28.67 -9.20 -2.23
CA LEU A 39 -27.32 -9.11 -1.68
C LEU A 39 -26.89 -7.65 -1.51
N GLN A 40 -27.15 -6.80 -2.51
CA GLN A 40 -26.85 -5.36 -2.42
C GLN A 40 -27.64 -4.67 -1.30
N ARG A 41 -28.94 -4.95 -1.17
CA ARG A 41 -29.77 -4.43 -0.08
C ARG A 41 -29.21 -4.81 1.28
N TRP A 42 -28.83 -6.08 1.48
CA TRP A 42 -28.29 -6.53 2.76
C TRP A 42 -26.90 -5.96 3.07
N ARG A 43 -26.06 -5.76 2.04
CA ARG A 43 -24.80 -5.01 2.19
C ARG A 43 -25.03 -3.62 2.75
N GLU A 44 -26.01 -2.90 2.21
CA GLU A 44 -26.35 -1.55 2.67
C GLU A 44 -26.93 -1.56 4.09
N VAL A 45 -27.81 -2.51 4.41
CA VAL A 45 -28.34 -2.69 5.78
C VAL A 45 -27.23 -2.90 6.81
N PHE A 46 -26.22 -3.72 6.50
CA PHE A 46 -25.10 -3.95 7.43
C PHE A 46 -24.13 -2.77 7.48
N ARG A 47 -23.92 -2.06 6.37
CA ARG A 47 -23.14 -0.82 6.34
C ARG A 47 -23.75 0.24 7.25
N GLN A 48 -25.06 0.47 7.13
CA GLN A 48 -25.77 1.44 7.97
C GLN A 48 -25.78 1.03 9.44
N ALA A 49 -25.94 -0.26 9.74
CA ALA A 49 -25.85 -0.75 11.11
C ALA A 49 -24.46 -0.52 11.72
N ARG A 50 -23.39 -0.70 10.93
CA ARG A 50 -22.01 -0.42 11.36
C ARG A 50 -21.76 1.08 11.58
N ALA A 51 -22.34 1.94 10.73
CA ALA A 51 -22.27 3.39 10.89
C ALA A 51 -22.98 3.87 12.16
N ARG A 52 -24.19 3.35 12.43
CA ARG A 52 -24.94 3.67 13.67
C ARG A 52 -24.28 3.10 14.94
N GLY A 53 -23.59 1.97 14.83
CA GLY A 53 -22.80 1.39 15.93
C GLY A 53 -21.51 2.16 16.21
N HIS A 54 -20.86 2.72 15.19
CA HIS A 54 -19.73 3.63 15.35
C HIS A 54 -20.09 4.91 16.09
N ASP A 55 -21.35 5.34 16.06
CA ASP A 55 -21.80 6.53 16.79
C ASP A 55 -21.79 6.33 18.33
N GLN A 56 -21.82 5.07 18.79
CA GLN A 56 -21.81 4.71 20.22
C GLN A 56 -20.44 4.22 20.71
N THR A 57 -19.49 3.98 19.80
CA THR A 57 -18.11 3.53 20.09
C THR A 57 -17.12 4.25 19.17
N ALA A 58 -17.32 5.53 18.92
CA ALA A 58 -16.33 6.38 18.30
C ALA A 58 -15.21 6.65 19.31
N GLU A 59 -14.36 5.64 19.54
CA GLU A 59 -12.98 5.93 19.89
C GLU A 59 -12.45 6.76 18.74
N ALA A 60 -12.34 8.07 19.00
CA ALA A 60 -12.13 9.08 17.98
C ALA A 60 -10.88 8.73 17.17
N VAL A 61 -11.10 8.28 15.93
CA VAL A 61 -10.00 8.10 14.98
C VAL A 61 -9.39 9.47 14.76
N ARG A 62 -8.29 9.74 15.46
CA ARG A 62 -7.55 10.99 15.35
C ARG A 62 -6.76 10.93 14.05
N LEU A 63 -7.28 11.60 13.03
CA LEU A 63 -6.54 11.83 11.80
C LEU A 63 -5.30 12.64 12.14
N VAL A 64 -4.12 12.12 11.83
CA VAL A 64 -2.84 12.83 11.99
C VAL A 64 -2.58 13.59 10.69
N PRO A 65 -2.26 14.90 10.77
CA PRO A 65 -1.91 15.66 9.57
C PRO A 65 -0.65 15.07 8.94
N VAL A 66 -0.74 14.74 7.66
CA VAL A 66 0.42 14.35 6.85
C VAL A 66 0.95 15.59 6.13
N GLN A 67 2.26 15.80 6.19
CA GLN A 67 2.91 16.84 5.42
C GLN A 67 3.25 16.28 4.04
N TRP A 68 2.90 17.02 3.00
CA TRP A 68 3.27 16.73 1.63
C TRP A 68 4.74 17.13 1.46
N VAL A 69 5.57 16.20 0.99
CA VAL A 69 6.95 16.49 0.62
C VAL A 69 6.95 16.74 -0.88
N ASP A 70 7.15 18.00 -1.29
CA ASP A 70 7.03 18.46 -2.69
C ASP A 70 8.12 17.91 -3.62
N ALA A 71 9.16 17.26 -3.09
CA ALA A 71 10.17 16.59 -3.88
C ALA A 71 10.78 15.43 -3.13
N LEU A 72 10.84 14.25 -3.76
CA LEU A 72 11.79 13.22 -3.34
C LEU A 72 13.18 13.84 -3.40
N PRO A 73 14.03 13.70 -2.36
CA PRO A 73 15.40 14.16 -2.46
C PRO A 73 16.03 13.48 -3.68
N THR A 74 16.53 14.28 -4.63
CA THR A 74 17.39 13.77 -5.69
C THR A 74 18.53 13.06 -4.99
N VAL A 75 18.54 11.73 -5.05
CA VAL A 75 19.61 10.93 -4.47
C VAL A 75 20.85 11.19 -5.31
N VAL A 76 21.70 12.10 -4.84
CA VAL A 76 22.97 12.37 -5.49
C VAL A 76 23.94 11.30 -5.02
N THR A 77 24.15 10.28 -5.86
CA THR A 77 25.10 9.20 -5.56
C THR A 77 26.52 9.66 -5.84
N PRO A 78 27.47 9.53 -4.89
CA PRO A 78 28.86 9.85 -5.13
C PRO A 78 29.47 8.87 -6.14
N LEU A 79 30.47 9.34 -6.89
CA LEU A 79 31.25 8.49 -7.78
C LEU A 79 32.26 7.71 -6.94
N ILE A 80 32.31 6.38 -7.08
CA ILE A 80 33.21 5.54 -6.30
C ILE A 80 34.30 4.97 -7.20
N LEU A 81 35.55 5.23 -6.86
CA LEU A 81 36.71 4.59 -7.48
C LEU A 81 37.20 3.47 -6.57
N VAL A 82 37.42 2.29 -7.14
CA VAL A 82 38.00 1.13 -6.44
C VAL A 82 39.41 0.91 -6.97
N LEU A 83 40.38 0.96 -6.07
CA LEU A 83 41.79 0.76 -6.37
C LEU A 83 42.15 -0.73 -6.37
N ALA A 84 43.27 -1.09 -6.98
CA ALA A 84 43.68 -2.49 -7.15
C ALA A 84 43.98 -3.19 -5.81
N ASP A 85 44.34 -2.43 -4.78
CA ASP A 85 44.53 -2.90 -3.40
C ASP A 85 43.22 -3.03 -2.60
N GLY A 86 42.08 -2.75 -3.24
CA GLY A 86 40.75 -2.83 -2.63
C GLY A 86 40.31 -1.57 -1.88
N GLN A 87 41.14 -0.52 -1.83
CA GLN A 87 40.73 0.76 -1.26
C GLN A 87 39.64 1.43 -2.11
N ARG A 88 38.74 2.15 -1.44
CA ARG A 88 37.61 2.84 -2.07
C ARG A 88 37.70 4.34 -1.84
N LEU A 89 37.63 5.11 -2.92
CA LEU A 89 37.59 6.55 -2.89
C LEU A 89 36.20 7.03 -3.30
N GLU A 90 35.50 7.69 -2.39
CA GLU A 90 34.18 8.28 -2.65
C GLU A 90 34.34 9.74 -3.05
N ILE A 91 33.80 10.09 -4.21
CA ILE A 91 33.91 11.42 -4.80
C ILE A 91 32.54 12.05 -4.76
N ALA A 92 32.42 13.10 -3.95
CA ALA A 92 31.20 13.88 -3.83
C ALA A 92 30.83 14.55 -5.17
N PRO A 93 29.55 14.83 -5.44
CA PRO A 93 29.10 15.38 -6.73
C PRO A 93 29.65 16.78 -7.04
N ASP A 94 30.02 17.53 -6.00
CA ASP A 94 30.54 18.89 -6.01
C ASP A 94 32.09 18.95 -5.91
N PHE A 95 32.76 17.85 -6.24
CA PHE A 95 34.21 17.75 -6.11
C PHE A 95 34.98 18.78 -6.95
N ASP A 96 36.12 19.21 -6.43
CA ASP A 96 37.08 20.01 -7.20
C ASP A 96 37.90 19.14 -8.16
N THR A 97 37.84 19.48 -9.45
CA THR A 97 38.52 18.73 -10.51
C THR A 97 40.04 18.80 -10.39
N ALA A 98 40.62 19.92 -9.92
CA ALA A 98 42.07 20.06 -9.79
C ALA A 98 42.62 19.12 -8.70
N THR A 99 41.92 19.04 -7.57
CA THR A 99 42.23 18.14 -6.46
C THR A 99 42.10 16.68 -6.89
N LEU A 100 41.01 16.30 -7.58
CA LEU A 100 40.84 14.92 -8.03
C LEU A 100 41.95 14.49 -9.00
N LYS A 101 42.34 15.36 -9.94
CA LYS A 101 43.47 15.10 -10.85
C LYS A 101 44.76 14.83 -10.09
N ARG A 102 45.07 15.67 -9.08
CA ARG A 102 46.29 15.51 -8.28
C ARG A 102 46.31 14.19 -7.49
N VAL A 103 45.17 13.79 -6.93
CA VAL A 103 45.05 12.50 -6.23
C VAL A 103 45.26 11.34 -7.20
N LEU A 104 44.62 11.38 -8.38
CA LEU A 104 44.79 10.35 -9.40
C LEU A 104 46.24 10.24 -9.88
N THR A 105 46.96 11.36 -10.05
CA THR A 105 48.38 11.34 -10.42
C THR A 105 49.23 10.64 -9.37
N VAL A 106 49.05 10.97 -8.08
CA VAL A 106 49.81 10.32 -6.99
C VAL A 106 49.52 8.81 -6.94
N LEU A 107 48.24 8.42 -7.13
CA LEU A 107 47.86 7.01 -7.15
C LEU A 107 48.43 6.24 -8.35
N GLN A 108 48.59 6.89 -9.50
CA GLN A 108 49.23 6.31 -10.68
C GLN A 108 50.76 6.19 -10.54
N GLU A 109 51.40 7.12 -9.83
CA GLU A 109 52.84 7.07 -9.55
C GLU A 109 53.20 6.04 -8.48
N ALA A 110 52.25 5.72 -7.59
CA ALA A 110 52.42 4.74 -6.52
C ALA A 110 52.05 3.29 -6.93
N ALA A 111 51.54 3.08 -8.15
CA ALA A 111 51.18 1.77 -8.71
C ALA A 111 52.33 1.17 -9.53
#